data_AF-A0A1Q2HQI5-F1
#
_entry.id   AF-A0A1Q2HQI5-F1
#
_cell.length_a   1.000
_cell.length_b   1.000
_cell.length_c   1.000
_cell.angle_alpha   90.00
_cell.angle_beta   90.00
_cell.angle_gamma   90.00
#
_symmetry.space_group_name_H-M   'P 1'
#
loop_
_entity.id
_entity.type
_entity.pdbx_description
1 polymer ?
#
loop_
_entity_poly.entity_id
_entity_poly.type
_entity_poly.pdbx_seq_one_letter_code
_entity_poly.pdbx_strand_id
1 'polypeptide(L)'
;MKAERKKATADTAAPKKIIRQNESYSQGQNQSTENHRTESIRKHRADIPKIHRKTYDRAMQGRSLKSAIKSFCLECVCWQKEEVRLCTSLACPLYPYRPYRISKQAAKGVSFGAESKNSDKGDNYAG
;
A
#
# COMPACT_ATOMS: atom_id res chain seq x y z
N MET A 1 56.71 26.75 -40.19
CA MET A 1 55.88 26.98 -38.99
C MET A 1 55.11 25.70 -38.69
N LYS A 2 55.52 24.94 -37.66
CA LYS A 2 54.80 23.75 -37.17
C LYS A 2 53.78 24.20 -36.13
N ALA A 3 52.52 23.79 -36.29
CA ALA A 3 51.58 23.68 -35.18
C ALA A 3 50.42 22.74 -35.58
N GLU A 4 50.63 21.43 -35.37
CA GLU A 4 49.54 20.46 -35.27
C GLU A 4 48.63 20.84 -34.11
N ARG A 5 47.33 21.00 -34.38
CA ARG A 5 46.28 21.02 -33.34
C ARG A 5 45.50 19.72 -33.41
N LYS A 6 45.97 18.72 -32.68
CA LYS A 6 45.16 17.59 -32.24
C LYS A 6 44.30 18.05 -31.04
N LYS A 7 42.98 17.96 -31.15
CA LYS A 7 42.04 17.95 -30.01
C LYS A 7 41.16 16.72 -30.21
N ALA A 8 41.47 15.59 -29.56
CA ALA A 8 41.09 15.24 -28.18
C ALA A 8 39.56 15.05 -28.07
N THR A 9 39.16 13.78 -28.12
CA THR A 9 37.82 13.26 -27.84
C THR A 9 37.45 13.53 -26.38
N ALA A 10 36.23 14.00 -26.14
CA ALA A 10 35.70 14.24 -24.79
C ALA A 10 34.43 13.42 -24.57
N ASP A 11 34.60 12.10 -24.42
CA ASP A 11 33.63 11.26 -23.71
C ASP A 11 33.75 11.56 -22.22
N THR A 12 32.98 12.52 -21.71
CA THR A 12 32.92 12.78 -20.28
C THR A 12 31.77 11.98 -19.67
N ALA A 13 32.07 10.74 -19.29
CA ALA A 13 31.20 9.94 -18.43
C ALA A 13 31.02 10.65 -17.08
N ALA A 14 29.77 10.90 -16.71
CA ALA A 14 29.41 11.49 -15.42
C ALA A 14 29.96 10.66 -14.24
N PRO A 15 30.42 11.30 -13.15
CA PRO A 15 30.99 10.58 -12.01
C PRO A 15 29.92 9.73 -11.33
N LYS A 16 30.13 8.41 -11.35
CA LYS A 16 29.37 7.45 -10.55
C LYS A 16 29.50 7.87 -9.08
N LYS A 17 28.39 8.21 -8.44
CA LYS A 17 28.35 8.49 -7.01
C LYS A 17 29.02 7.33 -6.27
N ILE A 18 30.10 7.67 -5.58
CA ILE A 18 30.83 6.80 -4.66
C ILE A 18 29.83 6.41 -3.55
N ILE A 19 29.22 5.24 -3.68
CA ILE A 19 28.60 4.58 -2.53
C ILE A 19 29.77 4.10 -1.69
N ARG A 20 30.04 4.81 -0.57
CA ARG A 20 30.96 4.35 0.47
C ARG A 20 30.38 3.04 1.03
N GLN A 21 30.78 1.92 0.46
CA GLN A 21 30.44 0.60 0.98
C GLN A 21 31.22 0.42 2.27
N ASN A 22 30.55 0.61 3.40
CA ASN A 22 31.10 0.23 4.69
C ASN A 22 30.66 -1.21 4.98
N GLU A 23 31.40 -2.19 4.46
CA GLU A 23 31.20 -3.63 4.67
C GLU A 23 31.27 -4.04 6.15
N SER A 24 31.82 -3.17 7.01
CA SER A 24 32.03 -3.38 8.43
C SER A 24 30.78 -3.29 9.32
N TYR A 25 29.63 -2.80 8.83
CA TYR A 25 28.40 -2.70 9.64
C TYR A 25 27.59 -4.02 9.70
N SER A 26 27.93 -5.02 8.88
CA SER A 26 26.94 -5.99 8.42
C SER A 26 27.04 -7.42 8.98
N GLN A 27 28.15 -7.85 9.60
CA GLN A 27 28.39 -9.31 9.72
C GLN A 27 28.30 -9.92 11.13
N GLY A 28 28.14 -9.13 12.20
CA GLY A 28 28.17 -9.64 13.59
C GLY A 28 26.85 -9.70 14.37
N GLN A 29 25.75 -9.11 13.86
CA GLN A 29 24.51 -8.88 14.65
C GLN A 29 23.26 -9.58 14.07
N ASN A 30 23.43 -10.53 13.16
CA ASN A 30 22.36 -10.97 12.26
C ASN A 30 21.35 -11.95 12.84
N GLN A 31 21.68 -12.70 13.90
CA GLN A 31 20.80 -13.78 14.37
C GLN A 31 19.87 -13.36 15.52
N SER A 32 20.38 -12.56 16.46
CA SER A 32 19.56 -12.02 17.56
C SER A 32 18.51 -11.03 17.04
N THR A 33 18.88 -10.21 16.06
CA THR A 33 17.99 -9.24 15.41
C THR A 33 16.87 -9.93 14.63
N GLU A 34 17.18 -11.02 13.91
CA GLU A 34 16.18 -11.80 13.17
C GLU A 34 15.22 -12.55 14.11
N ASN A 35 15.73 -13.10 15.21
CA ASN A 35 14.88 -13.71 16.25
C ASN A 35 13.94 -12.69 16.89
N HIS A 36 14.45 -11.50 17.24
CA HIS A 36 13.64 -10.41 17.78
C HIS A 36 12.59 -9.92 16.79
N ARG A 37 12.95 -9.80 15.51
CA ARG A 37 12.05 -9.44 14.42
C ARG A 37 10.94 -10.48 14.26
N THR A 38 11.29 -11.76 14.19
CA THR A 38 10.33 -12.87 14.05
C THR A 38 9.34 -12.90 15.22
N GLU A 39 9.82 -12.72 16.44
CA GLU A 39 8.97 -12.66 17.63
C GLU A 39 8.03 -11.46 17.61
N SER A 40 8.53 -10.29 17.20
CA SER A 40 7.72 -9.08 17.06
C SER A 40 6.60 -9.25 16.03
N ILE A 41 6.92 -9.87 14.88
CA ILE A 41 5.93 -10.21 13.83
C ILE A 41 4.89 -11.19 14.39
N ARG A 42 5.31 -12.20 15.15
CA ARG A 42 4.41 -13.20 15.74
C ARG A 42 3.40 -12.55 16.69
N LYS A 43 3.87 -11.71 17.62
CA LYS A 43 3.02 -11.00 18.59
C LYS A 43 2.03 -10.09 17.87
N HIS A 44 2.54 -9.21 17.01
CA HIS A 44 1.69 -8.28 16.27
C HIS A 44 0.62 -9.01 15.43
N ARG A 45 0.99 -10.11 14.75
CA ARG A 45 0.05 -10.93 13.98
C ARG A 45 -1.10 -11.51 14.82
N ALA A 46 -0.87 -11.78 16.11
CA ALA A 46 -1.90 -12.30 17.00
C ALA A 46 -3.04 -11.27 17.18
N ASP A 47 -2.69 -9.98 17.26
CA ASP A 47 -3.63 -8.87 17.45
C ASP A 47 -4.42 -8.53 16.18
N ILE A 48 -3.95 -8.96 15.01
CA ILE A 48 -4.62 -8.71 13.73
C ILE A 48 -5.90 -9.57 13.59
N PRO A 49 -7.04 -8.99 13.18
CA PRO A 49 -8.24 -9.75 12.84
C PRO A 49 -7.98 -10.83 11.79
N LYS A 50 -8.56 -12.02 11.99
CA LYS A 50 -8.29 -13.23 11.16
C LYS A 50 -8.40 -12.99 9.66
N ILE A 51 -9.37 -12.16 9.23
CA ILE A 51 -9.61 -11.82 7.83
C ILE A 51 -8.44 -11.06 7.17
N HIS A 52 -7.66 -10.31 7.94
CA HIS A 52 -6.55 -9.49 7.43
C HIS A 52 -5.18 -10.15 7.55
N ARG A 53 -5.04 -11.19 8.39
CA ARG A 53 -3.77 -11.91 8.62
C ARG A 53 -3.09 -12.35 7.34
N LYS A 54 -3.83 -12.89 6.36
CA LYS A 54 -3.26 -13.29 5.06
C LYS A 54 -2.63 -12.12 4.28
N THR A 55 -3.20 -10.92 4.39
CA THR A 55 -2.64 -9.73 3.71
C THR A 55 -1.36 -9.28 4.41
N TYR A 56 -1.34 -9.30 5.74
CA TYR A 56 -0.17 -9.01 6.56
C TYR A 56 0.96 -10.03 6.34
N ASP A 57 0.66 -11.33 6.34
CA ASP A 57 1.64 -12.40 6.10
C ASP A 57 2.35 -12.23 4.75
N ARG A 58 1.59 -11.85 3.72
CA ARG A 58 2.13 -11.55 2.38
C ARG A 58 2.99 -10.29 2.37
N ALA A 59 2.67 -9.30 3.19
CA ALA A 59 3.49 -8.09 3.35
C ALA A 59 4.84 -8.43 3.98
N MET A 60 4.84 -9.21 5.07
CA MET A 60 6.04 -9.59 5.80
C MET A 60 7.00 -10.49 5.00
N GLN A 61 6.49 -11.22 4.00
CA GLN A 61 7.31 -11.98 3.06
C GLN A 61 8.12 -11.10 2.07
N GLY A 62 7.84 -9.80 1.98
CA GLY A 62 8.57 -8.87 1.09
C GLY A 62 8.31 -9.04 -0.41
N ARG A 63 7.37 -9.89 -0.81
CA ARG A 63 7.11 -10.24 -2.22
C ARG A 63 6.06 -9.36 -2.91
N SER A 64 5.35 -8.51 -2.17
CA SER A 64 4.22 -7.75 -2.72
C SER A 64 4.09 -6.39 -2.05
N LEU A 65 4.60 -5.35 -2.73
CA LEU A 65 4.44 -3.95 -2.30
C LEU A 65 2.97 -3.57 -2.11
N LYS A 66 2.09 -4.02 -3.01
CA LYS A 66 0.64 -3.81 -2.90
C LYS A 66 0.06 -4.41 -1.61
N SER A 67 0.54 -5.59 -1.19
CA SER A 67 0.09 -6.21 0.07
C SER A 67 0.61 -5.45 1.29
N ALA A 68 1.85 -4.95 1.23
CA ALA A 68 2.42 -4.11 2.27
C ALA A 68 1.65 -2.80 2.46
N ILE A 69 1.41 -2.06 1.38
CA ILE A 69 0.62 -0.82 1.41
C ILE A 69 -0.80 -1.12 1.91
N LYS A 70 -1.42 -2.21 1.44
CA LYS A 70 -2.77 -2.60 1.88
C LYS A 70 -2.82 -2.92 3.37
N SER A 71 -1.84 -3.67 3.89
CA SER A 71 -1.76 -3.99 5.31
C SER A 71 -1.57 -2.73 6.14
N PHE A 72 -0.65 -1.85 5.75
CA PHE A 72 -0.38 -0.60 6.44
C PHE A 72 -1.60 0.32 6.49
N CYS A 73 -2.29 0.50 5.36
CA CYS A 73 -3.50 1.32 5.33
C CYS A 73 -4.60 0.75 6.23
N LEU A 74 -4.76 -0.59 6.27
CA LEU A 74 -5.74 -1.22 7.16
C LEU A 74 -5.37 -1.03 8.63
N GLU A 75 -4.11 -1.26 8.99
CA GLU A 75 -3.61 -1.08 10.35
C GLU A 75 -3.80 0.36 10.85
N CYS A 76 -3.48 1.35 9.99
CA CYS A 76 -3.61 2.78 10.28
C CYS A 76 -5.05 3.21 10.64
N VAL A 77 -6.06 2.54 10.11
CA VAL A 77 -7.49 2.81 10.39
C VAL A 77 -8.14 1.70 11.23
N CYS A 78 -7.37 1.05 12.09
CA CYS A 78 -7.88 0.03 13.02
C CYS A 78 -8.61 -1.14 12.33
N TRP A 79 -8.09 -1.58 11.19
CA TRP A 79 -8.59 -2.67 10.36
C TRP A 79 -9.97 -2.42 9.73
N GLN A 80 -10.43 -1.18 9.67
CA GLN A 80 -11.71 -0.81 9.05
C GLN A 80 -11.54 -0.48 7.56
N LYS A 81 -12.01 -1.39 6.69
CA LYS A 81 -11.86 -1.23 5.23
C LYS A 81 -12.52 0.04 4.69
N GLU A 82 -13.67 0.43 5.23
CA GLU A 82 -14.42 1.61 4.77
C GLU A 82 -13.70 2.91 5.13
N GLU A 83 -13.09 2.96 6.32
CA GLU A 83 -12.28 4.10 6.75
C GLU A 83 -11.08 4.35 5.83
N VAL A 84 -10.51 3.31 5.22
CA VAL A 84 -9.46 3.52 4.20
C VAL A 84 -10.01 4.30 3.01
N ARG A 85 -11.24 4.03 2.58
CA ARG A 85 -11.89 4.73 1.45
C ARG A 85 -12.20 6.19 1.78
N LEU A 86 -12.62 6.43 3.02
CA LEU A 86 -13.04 7.74 3.51
C LEU A 86 -11.90 8.60 4.07
N CYS A 87 -10.71 8.04 4.29
CA CYS A 87 -9.65 8.78 4.96
C CYS A 87 -9.21 10.04 4.17
N THR A 88 -9.16 11.17 4.85
CA THR A 88 -8.93 12.50 4.25
C THR A 88 -7.49 13.01 4.41
N SER A 89 -6.56 12.17 4.85
CA SER A 89 -5.15 12.55 5.04
C SER A 89 -4.42 12.76 3.71
N LEU A 90 -4.60 13.92 3.08
CA LEU A 90 -4.03 14.27 1.78
C LEU A 90 -2.49 14.36 1.80
N ALA A 91 -1.91 14.75 2.94
CA ALA A 91 -0.46 14.80 3.14
C ALA A 91 0.18 13.42 3.39
N CYS A 92 -0.61 12.33 3.39
CA CYS A 92 -0.06 11.00 3.57
C CYS A 92 0.79 10.61 2.35
N PRO A 93 2.05 10.17 2.51
CA PRO A 93 2.89 9.75 1.38
C PRO A 93 2.33 8.53 0.63
N LEU A 94 1.44 7.75 1.27
CA LEU A 94 0.76 6.62 0.65
C LEU A 94 -0.57 6.99 -0.03
N TYR A 95 -1.03 8.25 0.06
CA TYR A 95 -2.28 8.70 -0.56
C TYR A 95 -2.42 8.29 -2.04
N PRO A 96 -1.42 8.49 -2.94
CA PRO A 96 -1.55 8.07 -4.34
C PRO A 96 -1.60 6.56 -4.55
N TYR A 97 -1.08 5.77 -3.61
CA TYR A 97 -1.00 4.31 -3.68
C TYR A 97 -2.09 3.60 -2.87
N ARG A 98 -2.98 4.35 -2.24
CA ARG A 98 -4.00 3.84 -1.32
C ARG A 98 -4.92 2.80 -2.00
N PRO A 99 -5.21 1.67 -1.33
CA PRO A 99 -6.14 0.67 -1.85
C PRO A 99 -7.61 1.14 -1.78
N TYR A 100 -8.49 0.40 -2.46
CA TYR A 100 -9.96 0.55 -2.40
C TYR A 100 -10.55 1.85 -2.96
N ARG A 101 -9.78 2.63 -3.74
CA ARG A 101 -10.33 3.76 -4.49
C ARG A 101 -11.51 3.28 -5.34
N ILE A 102 -12.61 4.02 -5.29
CA ILE A 102 -13.76 3.80 -6.17
C ILE A 102 -13.24 3.96 -7.60
N SER A 103 -13.19 2.88 -8.38
CA SER A 103 -12.84 2.99 -9.78
C SER A 103 -13.96 3.74 -10.49
N LYS A 104 -13.62 4.52 -11.53
CA LYS A 104 -14.62 5.25 -12.33
C LYS A 104 -15.72 4.34 -12.91
N GLN A 105 -15.49 3.03 -12.98
CA GLN A 105 -16.49 2.05 -13.43
C GLN A 105 -17.61 1.79 -12.40
N ALA A 106 -17.34 1.92 -11.10
CA ALA A 106 -18.35 1.71 -10.05
C ALA A 106 -19.31 2.91 -9.87
N ALA A 107 -18.89 4.10 -10.29
CA ALA A 107 -19.71 5.32 -10.20
C ALA A 107 -20.83 5.41 -11.26
N LYS A 108 -20.86 4.50 -12.25
CA LYS A 108 -21.78 4.56 -13.40
C LYS A 108 -23.12 3.85 -13.19
N GLY A 109 -23.44 3.33 -12.00
CA GLY A 109 -24.55 2.38 -11.82
C GLY A 109 -25.38 2.52 -10.55
N VAL A 110 -25.43 3.69 -9.90
CA VAL A 110 -26.35 3.88 -8.76
C VAL A 110 -27.37 4.98 -9.10
N SER A 111 -28.41 4.60 -9.85
CA SER A 111 -29.62 5.38 -10.00
C SER A 111 -30.51 5.16 -8.77
N PHE A 112 -30.40 6.04 -7.77
CA PHE A 112 -31.44 6.19 -6.77
C PHE A 112 -32.56 7.04 -7.39
N GLY A 113 -33.72 6.45 -7.69
CA GLY A 113 -34.92 7.22 -8.03
C GLY A 113 -35.80 6.63 -9.13
N ALA A 114 -36.69 5.73 -8.75
CA ALA A 114 -38.05 5.71 -9.26
C ALA A 114 -38.95 5.14 -8.16
N GLU A 115 -39.82 5.99 -7.60
CA GLU A 115 -40.88 5.62 -6.67
C GLU A 115 -41.69 4.42 -7.18
N SER A 116 -41.65 3.30 -6.46
CA SER A 116 -42.65 2.26 -6.59
C SER A 116 -43.96 2.78 -6.00
N LYS A 117 -44.85 3.27 -6.87
CA LYS A 117 -46.27 3.41 -6.56
C LYS A 117 -46.85 2.01 -6.33
N ASN A 118 -46.77 1.50 -5.10
CA ASN A 118 -47.67 0.44 -4.67
C ASN A 118 -49.05 1.08 -4.56
N SER A 119 -49.89 0.81 -5.55
CA SER A 119 -51.31 1.13 -5.47
C SER A 119 -51.97 0.14 -4.52
N ASP A 120 -52.52 0.72 -3.45
CA ASP A 120 -53.64 0.21 -2.68
C ASP A 120 -54.54 -0.75 -3.45
N LYS A 121 -54.73 -1.95 -2.89
CA LYS A 121 -55.98 -2.69 -3.03
C LYS A 121 -56.28 -3.47 -1.75
N GLY A 122 -56.94 -2.76 -0.84
CA GLY A 122 -58.23 -3.20 -0.30
C GLY A 122 -58.19 -4.26 0.78
N ASP A 123 -58.35 -3.78 2.01
CA ASP A 123 -58.80 -4.51 3.17
C ASP A 123 -59.98 -5.45 2.86
N ASN A 124 -59.91 -6.70 3.33
CA ASN A 124 -61.09 -7.53 3.55
C ASN A 124 -61.02 -8.10 4.97
N TYR A 125 -61.58 -7.34 5.91
CA TYR A 125 -61.93 -7.78 7.26
C TYR A 125 -63.44 -7.66 7.44
N ALA A 126 -64.15 -8.77 7.28
CA ALA A 126 -65.46 -9.09 7.84
C ALA A 126 -65.54 -10.63 7.74
N GLY A 127 -65.55 -11.37 8.84
CA GLY A 127 -66.67 -11.44 9.77
C GLY A 127 -67.37 -12.77 9.50
#